data_AF-A0A955HEY6-F1
#
_entry.id   AF-A0A955HEY6-F1
#
_cell.length_a   1.000
_cell.length_b   1.000
_cell.length_c   1.000
_cell.angle_alpha   90.00
_cell.angle_beta   90.00
_cell.angle_gamma   90.00
#
_symmetry.space_group_name_H-M   'P 1'
#
loop_
_entity.id
_entity.type
_entity.pdbx_description
1 polymer ?
#
loop_
_entity_poly.entity_id
_entity_poly.type
_entity_poly.pdbx_seq_one_letter_code
_entity_poly.pdbx_strand_id
1 'polypeptide(L)'
;MKKNVYILLILVLFFVVFSFFFLQNKSDVEPQSSNIQDSDSLSYFDVENLRHMSAFESSPFVEDSVGSVPTNQWFSSVAFTSASEPLFSSPLSIQMTTTGFDVSYPDIVSTSDTVFASHIPDFEIVFSFDGLVSSVLSHDDLSVEIVQKKDESVISQLRFTRGSPFIFGSVDAQDSFYISFSGAEIVEEGADFVLFSFSEKYFSFFFDPNAVSVDSSNENIFVTPFLQKTSFSL
;
A
#
# COMPACT_ATOMS: atom_id res chain seq x y z
N MET A 1 -69.03 50.52 -1.37
CA MET A 1 -68.83 50.00 0.00
C MET A 1 -69.08 48.49 0.16
N LYS A 2 -70.10 47.88 -0.47
CA LYS A 2 -70.43 46.43 -0.28
C LYS A 2 -69.39 45.41 -0.79
N LYS A 3 -68.58 45.75 -1.81
CA LYS A 3 -67.61 44.82 -2.42
C LYS A 3 -66.41 44.48 -1.52
N ASN A 4 -65.98 45.43 -0.68
CA ASN A 4 -64.85 45.24 0.23
C ASN A 4 -65.23 44.38 1.46
N VAL A 5 -66.51 44.41 1.87
CA VAL A 5 -67.01 43.58 2.97
C VAL A 5 -67.04 42.09 2.58
N TYR A 6 -67.40 41.77 1.33
CA TYR A 6 -67.40 40.39 0.83
C TYR A 6 -65.99 39.79 0.74
N ILE A 7 -65.00 40.58 0.32
CA ILE A 7 -63.60 40.13 0.23
C ILE A 7 -63.03 39.86 1.63
N LEU A 8 -63.34 40.72 2.61
CA LEU A 8 -62.92 40.52 3.99
C LEU A 8 -63.56 39.25 4.59
N LEU A 9 -64.84 39.00 4.32
CA LEU A 9 -65.55 37.81 4.80
C LEU A 9 -64.98 36.51 4.20
N ILE A 10 -64.61 36.52 2.92
CA ILE A 10 -63.98 35.37 2.25
C ILE A 10 -62.59 35.11 2.84
N LEU A 11 -61.79 36.15 3.09
CA LEU A 11 -60.46 36.00 3.70
C LEU A 11 -60.53 35.46 5.12
N VAL A 12 -61.48 35.93 5.93
CA VAL A 12 -61.70 35.41 7.29
C VAL A 12 -62.14 33.95 7.24
N LEU A 13 -63.05 33.59 6.34
CA LEU A 13 -63.49 32.20 6.18
C LEU A 13 -62.34 31.29 5.75
N PHE A 14 -61.49 31.76 4.82
CA PHE A 14 -60.32 31.03 4.36
C PHE A 14 -59.31 30.82 5.49
N PHE A 15 -59.09 31.84 6.33
CA PHE A 15 -58.19 31.74 7.47
C PHE A 15 -58.71 30.77 8.54
N VAL A 16 -60.02 30.78 8.81
CA VAL A 16 -60.65 29.85 9.76
C VAL A 16 -60.56 28.41 9.25
N VAL A 17 -60.88 28.17 7.98
CA VAL A 17 -60.79 26.82 7.38
C VAL A 17 -59.35 26.33 7.32
N PHE A 18 -58.40 27.19 6.93
CA PHE A 18 -56.99 26.85 6.89
C PHE A 18 -56.44 26.54 8.29
N SER A 19 -56.81 27.33 9.30
CA SER A 19 -56.41 27.08 10.68
C SER A 19 -57.02 25.78 11.22
N PHE A 20 -58.26 25.46 10.88
CA PHE A 20 -58.90 24.19 11.27
C PHE A 20 -58.22 22.98 10.62
N PHE A 21 -57.83 23.10 9.35
CA PHE A 21 -57.08 22.06 8.64
C PHE A 21 -55.69 21.87 9.25
N PHE A 22 -55.02 22.95 9.64
CA PHE A 22 -53.70 22.89 10.29
C PHE A 22 -53.76 22.30 11.71
N LEU A 23 -54.88 22.49 12.42
CA LEU A 23 -55.12 21.88 13.73
C LEU A 23 -55.50 20.40 13.64
N GLN A 24 -56.21 19.97 12.58
CA GLN A 24 -56.50 18.55 12.35
C GLN A 24 -55.29 17.75 11.86
N ASN A 25 -54.32 18.40 11.21
CA ASN A 25 -53.13 17.74 10.68
C ASN A 25 -51.95 17.71 11.67
N LYS A 26 -52.18 18.09 12.93
CA LYS A 26 -51.22 17.86 14.01
C LYS A 26 -51.34 16.39 14.40
N SER A 27 -50.65 15.54 13.67
CA SER A 27 -50.43 14.15 14.04
C SER A 27 -49.95 14.11 15.49
N ASP A 28 -50.64 13.37 16.34
CA ASP A 28 -50.12 12.98 17.65
C ASP A 28 -48.86 12.13 17.38
N VAL A 29 -47.70 12.79 17.34
CA VAL A 29 -46.42 12.11 17.46
C VAL A 29 -46.33 11.74 18.93
N GLU A 30 -46.83 10.56 19.27
CA GLU A 30 -46.47 9.87 20.50
C GLU A 30 -44.94 9.94 20.63
N PRO A 31 -44.39 10.34 21.79
CA PRO A 31 -42.96 10.23 22.00
C PRO A 31 -42.61 8.76 21.83
N GLN A 32 -41.93 8.42 20.73
CA GLN A 32 -41.32 7.11 20.60
C GLN A 32 -40.41 6.96 21.82
N SER A 33 -40.73 6.00 22.68
CA SER A 33 -39.82 5.59 23.73
C SER A 33 -38.49 5.32 23.04
N SER A 34 -37.44 6.06 23.40
CA SER A 34 -36.09 5.70 23.02
C SER A 34 -35.86 4.30 23.57
N ASN A 35 -35.98 3.28 22.71
CA ASN A 35 -35.37 1.99 22.97
C ASN A 35 -33.88 2.29 23.01
N ILE A 36 -33.36 2.55 24.21
CA ILE A 36 -31.94 2.39 24.48
C ILE A 36 -31.76 0.89 24.35
N GLN A 37 -31.42 0.47 23.13
CA GLN A 37 -31.04 -0.90 22.85
C GLN A 37 -29.73 -1.08 23.60
N ASP A 38 -29.78 -1.88 24.66
CA ASP A 38 -28.63 -2.21 25.50
C ASP A 38 -27.48 -2.61 24.59
N SER A 39 -26.27 -2.05 24.77
CA SER A 39 -25.12 -2.36 23.90
C SER A 39 -24.82 -3.86 23.89
N ASP A 40 -25.22 -4.55 24.95
CA ASP A 40 -25.09 -6.01 25.12
C ASP A 40 -26.10 -6.81 24.27
N SER A 41 -27.11 -6.16 23.70
CA SER A 41 -28.10 -6.75 22.79
C SER A 41 -27.79 -6.54 21.30
N LEU A 42 -26.78 -5.73 20.99
CA LEU A 42 -26.20 -5.71 19.65
C LEU A 42 -25.39 -6.99 19.51
N SER A 43 -25.80 -7.87 18.60
CA SER A 43 -24.95 -8.97 18.19
C SER A 43 -23.68 -8.37 17.58
N TYR A 44 -22.62 -8.28 18.38
CA TYR A 44 -21.31 -7.98 17.87
C TYR A 44 -21.03 -9.03 16.81
N PHE A 45 -20.84 -8.60 15.56
CA PHE A 45 -20.39 -9.53 14.53
C PHE A 45 -19.12 -10.16 15.06
N ASP A 46 -19.13 -11.50 15.17
CA ASP A 46 -17.96 -12.24 15.60
C ASP A 46 -16.76 -11.75 14.78
N VAL A 47 -15.65 -11.42 15.44
CA VAL A 47 -14.45 -10.92 14.77
C VAL A 47 -13.99 -11.94 13.73
N GLU A 48 -14.22 -13.23 14.00
CA GLU A 48 -14.01 -14.30 13.04
C GLU A 48 -14.89 -14.14 11.81
N ASN A 49 -16.17 -13.78 11.94
CA ASN A 49 -17.05 -13.53 10.79
C ASN A 49 -16.71 -12.23 10.04
N LEU A 50 -16.04 -11.26 10.67
CA LEU A 50 -15.51 -10.08 9.97
C LEU A 50 -14.28 -10.41 9.12
N ARG A 51 -13.47 -11.41 9.51
CA ARG A 51 -12.43 -11.96 8.63
C ARG A 51 -13.04 -12.54 7.35
N HIS A 52 -14.22 -13.17 7.49
CA HIS A 52 -14.90 -13.89 6.41
C HIS A 52 -15.80 -13.06 5.47
N MET A 53 -15.71 -11.73 5.53
CA MET A 53 -16.60 -10.84 4.77
C MET A 53 -15.89 -9.71 4.02
N SER A 54 -14.56 -9.64 4.08
CA SER A 54 -13.85 -8.70 3.22
C SER A 54 -13.87 -9.22 1.78
N ALA A 55 -14.07 -8.35 0.80
CA ALA A 55 -14.01 -8.71 -0.63
C ALA A 55 -12.62 -9.22 -1.09
N PHE A 56 -11.68 -9.38 -0.15
CA PHE A 56 -10.27 -9.68 -0.36
C PHE A 56 -9.84 -11.01 0.29
N GLU A 57 -10.76 -11.75 0.91
CA GLU A 57 -10.45 -12.98 1.67
C GLU A 57 -9.82 -14.10 0.83
N SER A 58 -9.90 -14.02 -0.51
CA SER A 58 -9.27 -14.97 -1.43
C SER A 58 -8.16 -14.35 -2.30
N SER A 59 -7.67 -13.16 -1.95
CA SER A 59 -6.58 -12.54 -2.69
C SER A 59 -5.23 -13.10 -2.23
N PRO A 60 -4.41 -13.68 -3.13
CA PRO A 60 -3.06 -14.14 -2.77
C PRO A 60 -2.13 -12.98 -2.35
N PHE A 61 -2.53 -11.72 -2.59
CA PHE A 61 -1.76 -10.51 -2.23
C PHE A 61 -1.97 -10.07 -0.77
N VAL A 62 -2.89 -10.71 -0.06
CA VAL A 62 -3.31 -10.34 1.30
C VAL A 62 -3.15 -11.49 2.30
N GLU A 63 -2.92 -12.71 1.82
CA GLU A 63 -2.91 -13.94 2.63
C GLU A 63 -1.93 -13.89 3.82
N ASP A 64 -0.83 -13.15 3.68
CA ASP A 64 0.21 -13.02 4.71
C ASP A 64 -0.02 -11.88 5.72
N SER A 65 -1.02 -11.02 5.50
CA SER A 65 -1.27 -9.87 6.36
C SER A 65 -1.77 -10.33 7.73
N VAL A 66 -1.01 -9.99 8.79
CA VAL A 66 -1.42 -10.24 10.18
C VAL A 66 -2.45 -9.18 10.60
N GLY A 67 -3.68 -9.27 10.09
CA GLY A 67 -4.79 -8.37 10.41
C GLY A 67 -5.47 -7.77 9.20
N SER A 68 -6.27 -6.72 9.43
CA SER A 68 -6.97 -6.00 8.36
C SER A 68 -5.98 -5.42 7.35
N VAL A 69 -6.29 -5.60 6.07
CA VAL A 69 -5.46 -5.07 4.97
C VAL A 69 -5.38 -3.54 5.06
N PRO A 70 -4.17 -2.96 5.09
CA PRO A 70 -4.00 -1.50 5.10
C PRO A 70 -4.49 -0.90 3.77
N THR A 71 -5.53 -0.08 3.86
CA THR A 71 -6.05 0.70 2.71
C THR A 71 -5.60 2.15 2.79
N ASN A 72 -5.61 2.85 1.64
CA ASN A 72 -5.22 4.27 1.53
C ASN A 72 -3.79 4.55 2.03
N GLN A 73 -2.90 3.58 1.92
CA GLN A 73 -1.48 3.72 2.24
C GLN A 73 -0.64 3.89 0.98
N TRP A 74 0.55 4.47 1.14
CA TRP A 74 1.50 4.67 0.04
C TRP A 74 2.00 3.35 -0.58
N PHE A 75 1.85 2.24 0.15
CA PHE A 75 2.20 0.88 -0.28
C PHE A 75 0.99 0.01 -0.64
N SER A 76 -0.22 0.58 -0.70
CA SER A 76 -1.45 -0.18 -0.86
C SER A 76 -1.51 -1.00 -2.16
N SER A 77 -0.82 -0.60 -3.23
CA SER A 77 -0.85 -1.35 -4.50
C SER A 77 -0.36 -2.80 -4.35
N VAL A 78 0.57 -3.05 -3.43
CA VAL A 78 1.11 -4.40 -3.12
C VAL A 78 -0.01 -5.37 -2.74
N ALA A 79 -1.04 -4.90 -2.06
CA ALA A 79 -2.15 -5.72 -1.60
C ALA A 79 -3.22 -5.97 -2.68
N PHE A 80 -3.11 -5.33 -3.86
CA PHE A 80 -4.19 -5.29 -4.84
C PHE A 80 -3.78 -5.74 -6.25
N THR A 81 -2.49 -5.79 -6.57
CA THR A 81 -2.00 -6.12 -7.90
C THR A 81 -0.85 -7.13 -7.85
N SER A 82 -0.69 -7.92 -8.91
CA SER A 82 0.36 -8.95 -9.00
C SER A 82 1.76 -8.37 -9.14
N ALA A 83 1.89 -7.31 -9.93
CA ALA A 83 3.01 -6.39 -9.91
C ALA A 83 2.51 -5.11 -9.26
N SER A 84 3.22 -4.56 -8.28
CA SER A 84 2.76 -3.35 -7.62
C SER A 84 2.80 -2.17 -8.60
N GLU A 85 2.01 -1.14 -8.33
CA GLU A 85 2.36 0.19 -8.83
C GLU A 85 3.60 0.72 -8.09
N PRO A 86 4.33 1.72 -8.62
CA PRO A 86 5.48 2.30 -7.93
C PRO A 86 5.15 2.85 -6.53
N LEU A 87 5.95 2.45 -5.55
CA LEU A 87 5.86 2.82 -4.14
C LEU A 87 6.86 3.93 -3.82
N PHE A 88 6.38 5.13 -3.56
CA PHE A 88 7.26 6.28 -3.29
C PHE A 88 7.54 6.43 -1.78
N SER A 89 8.58 5.76 -1.30
CA SER A 89 9.03 5.87 0.10
C SER A 89 9.84 7.14 0.37
N SER A 90 10.43 7.76 -0.65
CA SER A 90 11.32 8.95 -0.56
C SER A 90 12.53 8.75 0.39
N PRO A 91 13.77 8.88 -0.09
CA PRO A 91 14.17 9.35 -1.42
C PRO A 91 13.96 8.31 -2.53
N LEU A 92 13.81 7.04 -2.18
CA LEU A 92 13.66 5.96 -3.15
C LEU A 92 12.20 5.76 -3.58
N SER A 93 12.04 5.11 -4.72
CA SER A 93 10.80 4.50 -5.16
C SER A 93 11.05 3.07 -5.63
N ILE A 94 10.10 2.18 -5.39
CA ILE A 94 10.27 0.75 -5.58
C ILE A 94 9.04 0.19 -6.27
N GLN A 95 9.18 -0.74 -7.21
CA GLN A 95 8.07 -1.48 -7.78
C GLN A 95 8.31 -2.99 -7.64
N MET A 96 7.31 -3.72 -7.12
CA MET A 96 7.36 -5.17 -7.06
C MET A 96 7.02 -5.75 -8.43
N THR A 97 7.78 -6.74 -8.89
CA THR A 97 7.59 -7.41 -10.18
C THR A 97 7.37 -8.92 -9.97
N THR A 98 7.04 -9.65 -11.03
CA THR A 98 6.86 -11.11 -10.95
C THR A 98 8.19 -11.87 -10.93
N THR A 99 9.32 -11.18 -11.12
CA THR A 99 10.67 -11.74 -11.09
C THR A 99 11.54 -11.16 -9.97
N GLY A 100 11.03 -10.19 -9.20
CA GLY A 100 11.71 -9.59 -8.05
C GLY A 100 11.17 -8.20 -7.75
N PHE A 101 12.02 -7.18 -7.77
CA PHE A 101 11.61 -5.79 -7.59
C PHE A 101 12.63 -4.83 -8.21
N ASP A 102 12.18 -3.67 -8.61
CA ASP A 102 13.05 -2.60 -9.12
C ASP A 102 13.17 -1.44 -8.12
N VAL A 103 14.23 -0.67 -8.28
CA VAL A 103 14.54 0.47 -7.44
C VAL A 103 14.89 1.66 -8.32
N SER A 104 14.33 2.80 -7.95
CA SER A 104 14.62 4.09 -8.56
C SER A 104 14.89 5.12 -7.47
N TYR A 105 15.85 6.01 -7.71
CA TYR A 105 16.01 7.28 -7.05
C TYR A 105 15.53 8.39 -8.01
N PRO A 106 14.24 8.79 -7.95
CA PRO A 106 13.63 9.61 -8.97
C PRO A 106 14.21 11.02 -9.07
N ASP A 107 14.42 11.48 -10.30
CA ASP A 107 14.81 12.87 -10.58
C ASP A 107 13.59 13.78 -10.50
N ILE A 108 13.73 14.89 -9.76
CA ILE A 108 12.67 15.91 -9.65
C ILE A 108 12.72 16.79 -10.89
N VAL A 109 11.68 16.70 -11.71
CA VAL A 109 11.49 17.53 -12.90
C VAL A 109 10.41 18.58 -12.62
N SER A 110 10.71 19.83 -12.96
CA SER A 110 9.80 20.96 -12.80
C SER A 110 9.57 21.64 -14.15
N THR A 111 8.30 21.89 -14.47
CA THR A 111 7.85 22.65 -15.64
C THR A 111 7.09 23.90 -15.18
N SER A 112 6.52 24.65 -16.12
CA SER A 112 5.61 25.77 -15.79
C SER A 112 4.37 25.33 -15.02
N ASP A 113 3.92 24.09 -15.23
CA ASP A 113 2.59 23.64 -14.81
C ASP A 113 2.64 22.48 -13.80
N THR A 114 3.78 21.79 -13.69
CA THR A 114 3.90 20.56 -12.89
C THR A 114 5.27 20.44 -12.24
N VAL A 115 5.29 19.79 -11.08
CA VAL A 115 6.49 19.23 -10.46
C VAL A 115 6.22 17.74 -10.25
N PHE A 116 7.10 16.89 -10.78
CA PHE A 116 6.93 15.45 -10.70
C PHE A 116 8.29 14.76 -10.57
N ALA A 117 8.25 13.56 -10.00
CA ALA A 117 9.40 12.67 -9.92
C ALA A 117 8.90 11.28 -10.30
N SER A 118 9.19 10.86 -11.53
CA SER A 118 8.70 9.60 -12.07
C SER A 118 9.57 8.45 -11.61
N HIS A 119 8.94 7.32 -11.28
CA HIS A 119 9.67 6.08 -11.10
C HIS A 119 10.21 5.60 -12.45
N ILE A 120 11.53 5.51 -12.54
CA ILE A 120 12.28 4.95 -13.68
C ILE A 120 13.36 4.07 -13.05
N PRO A 121 13.30 2.73 -13.23
CA PRO A 121 14.27 1.82 -12.62
C PRO A 121 15.72 2.24 -12.90
N ASP A 122 16.49 2.49 -11.85
CA ASP A 122 17.94 2.66 -11.95
C ASP A 122 18.61 1.27 -11.91
N PHE A 123 18.05 0.33 -11.15
CA PHE A 123 18.44 -1.08 -11.14
C PHE A 123 17.28 -1.99 -10.72
N GLU A 124 17.42 -3.28 -11.01
CA GLU A 124 16.45 -4.33 -10.67
C GLU A 124 17.11 -5.41 -9.82
N ILE A 125 16.40 -5.93 -8.84
CA ILE A 125 16.75 -7.14 -8.11
C ILE A 125 15.92 -8.27 -8.68
N VAL A 126 16.59 -9.24 -9.32
CA VAL A 126 15.94 -10.25 -10.14
C VAL A 126 16.34 -11.65 -9.70
N PHE A 127 15.34 -12.51 -9.53
CA PHE A 127 15.50 -13.93 -9.29
C PHE A 127 15.52 -14.69 -10.62
N SER A 128 16.11 -15.89 -10.63
CA SER A 128 16.26 -16.70 -11.86
C SER A 128 14.95 -17.37 -12.32
N PHE A 129 13.81 -16.94 -11.80
CA PHE A 129 12.49 -17.50 -12.08
C PHE A 129 11.42 -16.40 -12.07
N ASP A 130 10.27 -16.74 -12.64
CA ASP A 130 9.09 -15.88 -12.70
C ASP A 130 7.97 -16.45 -11.80
N GLY A 131 6.88 -15.69 -11.68
CA GLY A 131 5.69 -16.06 -10.92
C GLY A 131 5.76 -15.70 -9.44
N LEU A 132 6.62 -14.76 -9.06
CA LEU A 132 6.60 -14.20 -7.71
C LEU A 132 5.29 -13.45 -7.47
N VAL A 133 4.74 -13.70 -6.28
CA VAL A 133 3.59 -13.00 -5.73
C VAL A 133 4.06 -12.23 -4.51
N SER A 134 3.80 -10.92 -4.50
CA SER A 134 4.15 -10.05 -3.38
C SER A 134 2.91 -9.76 -2.53
N SER A 135 3.08 -9.76 -1.22
CA SER A 135 2.00 -9.45 -0.26
C SER A 135 2.56 -8.62 0.92
N VAL A 136 1.68 -7.88 1.59
CA VAL A 136 2.05 -7.14 2.80
C VAL A 136 2.09 -8.10 3.98
N LEU A 137 3.28 -8.28 4.57
CA LEU A 137 3.48 -9.13 5.75
C LEU A 137 3.14 -8.38 7.04
N SER A 138 3.67 -7.17 7.18
CA SER A 138 3.45 -6.31 8.34
C SER A 138 3.64 -4.85 7.97
N HIS A 139 3.18 -3.92 8.82
CA HIS A 139 3.43 -2.51 8.62
C HIS A 139 3.40 -1.74 9.95
N ASP A 140 4.00 -0.56 9.93
CA ASP A 140 3.87 0.48 10.95
C ASP A 140 3.52 1.82 10.28
N ASP A 141 3.57 2.93 11.03
CA ASP A 141 3.20 4.26 10.51
C ASP A 141 4.10 4.73 9.35
N LEU A 142 5.33 4.23 9.27
CA LEU A 142 6.33 4.67 8.29
C LEU A 142 6.86 3.54 7.43
N SER A 143 6.75 2.29 7.88
CA SER A 143 7.38 1.13 7.25
C SER A 143 6.37 0.10 6.80
N VAL A 144 6.72 -0.61 5.75
CA VAL A 144 6.02 -1.82 5.30
C VAL A 144 7.03 -2.95 5.15
N GLU A 145 6.65 -4.12 5.61
CA GLU A 145 7.33 -5.37 5.32
C GLU A 145 6.53 -6.11 4.25
N ILE A 146 7.19 -6.38 3.13
CA ILE A 146 6.64 -7.09 1.98
C ILE A 146 7.30 -8.47 1.93
N VAL A 147 6.50 -9.51 1.74
CA VAL A 147 7.01 -10.86 1.49
C VAL A 147 6.76 -11.20 0.02
N GLN A 148 7.75 -11.82 -0.63
CA GLN A 148 7.60 -12.37 -1.97
C GLN A 148 7.63 -13.89 -1.87
N LYS A 149 6.63 -14.54 -2.48
CA LYS A 149 6.46 -15.98 -2.50
C LYS A 149 6.42 -16.55 -3.90
N LYS A 150 6.79 -17.82 -4.01
CA LYS A 150 6.55 -18.66 -5.17
C LYS A 150 6.00 -20.00 -4.70
N ASP A 151 4.84 -20.41 -5.21
CA ASP A 151 4.21 -21.69 -4.85
C ASP A 151 4.16 -21.90 -3.31
N GLU A 152 3.72 -20.87 -2.56
CA GLU A 152 3.70 -20.78 -1.08
C GLU A 152 5.06 -20.70 -0.37
N SER A 153 6.17 -20.93 -1.06
CA SER A 153 7.50 -20.80 -0.48
C SER A 153 7.94 -19.33 -0.44
N VAL A 154 8.34 -18.86 0.73
CA VAL A 154 8.88 -17.51 0.92
C VAL A 154 10.26 -17.43 0.29
N ILE A 155 10.40 -16.56 -0.71
CA ILE A 155 11.65 -16.32 -1.43
C ILE A 155 12.38 -15.15 -0.80
N SER A 156 11.67 -14.05 -0.53
CA SER A 156 12.27 -12.85 0.03
C SER A 156 11.33 -12.15 1.02
N GLN A 157 11.93 -11.40 1.94
CA GLN A 157 11.25 -10.44 2.82
C GLN A 157 11.97 -9.12 2.75
N LEU A 158 11.24 -8.05 2.48
CA LEU A 158 11.76 -6.71 2.22
C LEU A 158 11.10 -5.72 3.17
N ARG A 159 11.88 -4.83 3.77
CA ARG A 159 11.39 -3.73 4.59
C ARG A 159 11.73 -2.41 3.92
N PHE A 160 10.69 -1.64 3.66
CA PHE A 160 10.78 -0.28 3.13
C PHE A 160 10.28 0.68 4.19
N THR A 161 11.03 1.75 4.43
CA THR A 161 10.65 2.79 5.39
C THR A 161 10.63 4.14 4.70
N ARG A 162 9.51 4.85 4.85
CA ARG A 162 9.35 6.20 4.31
C ARG A 162 10.34 7.16 4.96
N GLY A 163 11.07 7.93 4.15
CA GLY A 163 12.13 8.83 4.63
C GLY A 163 13.46 8.13 4.93
N SER A 164 13.58 6.82 4.66
CA SER A 164 14.82 6.06 4.81
C SER A 164 15.53 5.92 3.45
N PRO A 165 16.86 6.14 3.38
CA PRO A 165 17.64 5.81 2.20
C PRO A 165 17.95 4.31 2.08
N PHE A 166 17.57 3.50 3.07
CA PHE A 166 17.87 2.06 3.12
C PHE A 166 16.67 1.20 2.76
N ILE A 167 16.94 0.14 2.01
CA ILE A 167 16.07 -1.02 1.84
C ILE A 167 16.71 -2.17 2.60
N PHE A 168 16.00 -2.80 3.53
CA PHE A 168 16.47 -4.01 4.19
C PHE A 168 15.80 -5.22 3.57
N GLY A 169 16.57 -6.24 3.24
CA GLY A 169 16.04 -7.44 2.61
C GLY A 169 16.60 -8.70 3.23
N SER A 170 15.88 -9.79 3.04
CA SER A 170 16.41 -11.12 3.24
C SER A 170 15.91 -12.07 2.17
N VAL A 171 16.75 -13.03 1.79
CA VAL A 171 16.46 -14.06 0.79
C VAL A 171 16.63 -15.43 1.42
N ASP A 172 15.78 -16.39 1.04
CA ASP A 172 15.91 -17.76 1.50
C ASP A 172 17.21 -18.43 1.02
N ALA A 173 17.66 -19.42 1.78
CA ALA A 173 18.97 -20.04 1.68
C ALA A 173 19.31 -20.70 0.32
N GLN A 174 18.32 -20.89 -0.56
CA GLN A 174 18.44 -21.62 -1.82
C GLN A 174 18.29 -20.74 -3.05
N ASP A 175 17.87 -19.50 -2.89
CA ASP A 175 17.51 -18.64 -4.01
C ASP A 175 18.61 -17.63 -4.30
N SER A 176 19.26 -17.79 -5.45
CA SER A 176 20.21 -16.80 -5.96
C SER A 176 19.46 -15.69 -6.68
N PHE A 177 19.96 -14.47 -6.55
CA PHE A 177 19.45 -13.31 -7.25
C PHE A 177 20.60 -12.52 -7.86
N TYR A 178 20.28 -11.60 -8.75
CA TYR A 178 21.25 -10.66 -9.27
C TYR A 178 20.66 -9.25 -9.25
N ILE A 179 21.55 -8.29 -9.04
CA ILE A 179 21.27 -6.87 -9.24
C ILE A 179 21.56 -6.60 -10.70
N SER A 180 20.53 -6.34 -11.49
CA SER A 180 20.65 -6.00 -12.91
C SER A 180 20.60 -4.50 -13.12
N PHE A 181 21.50 -3.99 -13.95
CA PHE A 181 21.53 -2.59 -14.30
C PHE A 181 22.02 -2.43 -15.75
N SER A 182 21.50 -1.42 -16.45
CA SER A 182 21.93 -1.13 -17.82
C SER A 182 22.89 0.06 -17.82
N GLY A 183 24.20 -0.18 -17.82
CA GLY A 183 25.19 0.91 -17.89
C GLY A 183 25.53 1.52 -16.53
N ALA A 184 25.43 0.76 -15.44
CA ALA A 184 26.09 1.13 -14.20
C ALA A 184 27.59 0.78 -14.24
N GLU A 185 28.37 1.49 -13.44
CA GLU A 185 29.79 1.23 -13.22
C GLU A 185 30.00 0.77 -11.79
N ILE A 186 30.74 -0.33 -11.62
CA ILE A 186 31.25 -0.72 -10.30
C ILE A 186 32.35 0.26 -9.92
N VAL A 187 32.13 1.01 -8.83
CA VAL A 187 33.04 2.06 -8.35
C VAL A 187 34.04 1.49 -7.36
N GLU A 188 33.57 0.65 -6.43
CA GLU A 188 34.39 0.06 -5.37
C GLU A 188 33.78 -1.26 -4.88
N GLU A 189 34.63 -2.22 -4.55
CA GLU A 189 34.24 -3.46 -3.89
C GLU A 189 35.00 -3.62 -2.58
N GLY A 190 34.23 -3.79 -1.51
CA GLY A 190 34.72 -4.13 -0.18
C GLY A 190 34.53 -5.60 0.14
N ALA A 191 34.86 -5.96 1.38
CA ALA A 191 34.61 -7.31 1.87
C ALA A 191 33.11 -7.59 2.04
N ASP A 192 32.34 -6.58 2.42
CA ASP A 192 30.93 -6.64 2.83
C ASP A 192 30.04 -5.67 2.04
N PHE A 193 30.57 -5.05 0.98
CA PHE A 193 29.80 -4.16 0.13
C PHE A 193 30.26 -4.12 -1.33
N VAL A 194 29.34 -3.76 -2.23
CA VAL A 194 29.63 -3.33 -3.60
C VAL A 194 29.03 -1.93 -3.81
N LEU A 195 29.86 -0.96 -4.16
CA LEU A 195 29.47 0.40 -4.54
C LEU A 195 29.39 0.48 -6.07
N PHE A 196 28.23 0.87 -6.58
CA PHE A 196 28.00 1.04 -8.01
C PHE A 196 27.30 2.37 -8.28
N SER A 197 27.47 2.88 -9.50
CA SER A 197 26.90 4.16 -9.90
C SER A 197 26.15 4.07 -11.22
N PHE A 198 25.03 4.76 -11.32
CA PHE A 198 24.19 4.85 -12.52
C PHE A 198 23.77 6.30 -12.72
N SER A 199 24.05 6.88 -13.88
CA SER A 199 23.64 8.26 -14.21
C SER A 199 23.98 9.29 -13.11
N GLU A 200 25.22 9.25 -12.59
CA GLU A 200 25.72 10.08 -11.46
C GLU A 200 25.07 9.83 -10.08
N LYS A 201 24.18 8.85 -9.96
CA LYS A 201 23.62 8.37 -8.70
C LYS A 201 24.49 7.23 -8.16
N TYR A 202 24.62 7.14 -6.84
CA TYR A 202 25.43 6.12 -6.17
C TYR A 202 24.56 5.23 -5.29
N PHE A 203 24.80 3.93 -5.37
CA PHE A 203 24.10 2.91 -4.59
C PHE A 203 25.12 1.93 -4.00
N SER A 204 24.82 1.40 -2.83
CA SER A 204 25.69 0.43 -2.17
C SER A 204 24.90 -0.78 -1.74
N PHE A 205 25.31 -1.95 -2.22
CA PHE A 205 24.78 -3.22 -1.76
C PHE A 205 25.65 -3.74 -0.62
N PHE A 206 25.08 -3.86 0.58
CA PHE A 206 25.74 -4.41 1.76
C PHE A 206 25.24 -5.82 2.06
N PHE A 207 26.16 -6.71 2.42
CA PHE A 207 25.88 -8.12 2.67
C PHE A 207 26.81 -8.70 3.74
N ASP A 208 26.42 -9.82 4.35
CA ASP A 208 27.34 -10.59 5.21
C ASP A 208 28.26 -11.45 4.32
N PRO A 209 29.58 -11.22 4.31
CA PRO A 209 30.52 -12.00 3.50
C PRO A 209 30.58 -13.48 3.88
N ASN A 210 30.07 -13.85 5.06
CA ASN A 210 29.99 -15.25 5.49
C ASN A 210 28.66 -15.91 5.07
N ALA A 211 27.72 -15.15 4.52
CA ALA A 211 26.41 -15.63 4.11
C ALA A 211 26.28 -15.78 2.59
N VAL A 212 27.01 -14.98 1.78
CA VAL A 212 26.91 -14.98 0.32
C VAL A 212 28.26 -14.96 -0.39
N SER A 213 28.26 -15.52 -1.60
CA SER A 213 29.24 -15.19 -2.64
C SER A 213 28.68 -14.08 -3.52
N VAL A 214 29.51 -13.08 -3.81
CA VAL A 214 29.19 -11.99 -4.74
C VAL A 214 30.17 -12.03 -5.90
N ASP A 215 29.64 -12.02 -7.13
CA ASP A 215 30.42 -11.92 -8.36
C ASP A 215 29.87 -10.77 -9.20
N SER A 216 30.70 -9.79 -9.51
CA SER A 216 30.31 -8.58 -10.21
C SER A 216 30.74 -8.61 -11.67
N SER A 217 29.92 -7.99 -12.50
CA SER A 217 30.20 -7.78 -13.91
C SER A 217 29.75 -6.37 -14.29
N ASN A 218 30.04 -5.97 -15.53
CA ASN A 218 29.65 -4.64 -16.04
C ASN A 218 28.12 -4.44 -16.15
N GLU A 219 27.32 -5.50 -16.04
CA GLU A 219 25.87 -5.44 -16.23
C GLU A 219 25.08 -5.99 -15.04
N ASN A 220 25.71 -6.82 -14.21
CA ASN A 220 25.04 -7.48 -13.10
C ASN A 220 25.97 -7.71 -11.91
N ILE A 221 25.42 -7.68 -10.71
CA ILE A 221 26.03 -8.21 -9.49
C ILE A 221 25.28 -9.50 -9.11
N PHE A 222 25.92 -10.65 -9.24
CA PHE A 222 25.34 -11.95 -8.88
C PHE A 222 25.56 -12.24 -7.40
N VAL A 223 24.49 -12.64 -6.71
CA VAL A 223 24.50 -12.96 -5.28
C VAL A 223 24.02 -14.39 -5.08
N THR A 224 24.89 -15.23 -4.52
CA THR A 224 24.64 -16.66 -4.27
C THR A 224 24.73 -16.97 -2.78
N PRO A 225 23.63 -17.35 -2.10
CA PRO A 225 23.64 -17.73 -0.69
C PRO A 225 24.41 -19.03 -0.38
N PHE A 226 25.05 -19.10 0.79
CA PHE A 226 25.79 -20.28 1.28
C PHE A 226 24.96 -21.26 2.13
N LEU A 227 23.69 -21.49 1.79
CA LEU A 227 22.75 -22.38 2.51
C LEU A 227 22.21 -21.81 3.84
N GLN A 228 22.19 -20.49 3.99
CA GLN A 228 21.59 -19.79 5.13
C GLN A 228 20.68 -18.68 4.61
N LYS A 229 19.61 -18.36 5.36
CA LYS A 229 18.83 -17.15 5.09
C LYS A 229 19.79 -15.96 5.10
N THR A 230 19.86 -15.26 3.98
CA THR A 230 20.79 -14.15 3.78
C THR A 230 20.05 -12.85 4.05
N SER A 231 20.65 -11.96 4.84
CA SER A 231 20.16 -10.58 4.98
C SER A 231 21.07 -9.62 4.23
N PHE A 232 20.50 -8.57 3.67
CA PHE A 232 21.20 -7.53 2.91
C PHE A 232 20.57 -6.16 3.13
N SER A 233 21.31 -5.11 2.78
CA SER A 233 20.73 -3.78 2.62
C SER A 233 21.23 -3.08 1.37
N LEU A 234 20.37 -2.25 0.78
CA LEU A 234 20.66 -1.34 -0.33
C LEU A 234 20.51 0.11 0.13
#